data_AF-A0A4S0GAV2-F1
#
_entry.id   AF-A0A4S0GAV2-F1
#
_cell.length_a   1.000
_cell.length_b   1.000
_cell.length_c   1.000
_cell.angle_alpha   90.00
_cell.angle_beta   90.00
_cell.angle_gamma   90.00
#
_symmetry.space_group_name_H-M   'P 1'
#
loop_
_entity.id
_entity.type
_entity.pdbx_description
1 polymer ?
#
loop_
_entity_poly.entity_id
_entity_poly.type
_entity_poly.pdbx_seq_one_letter_code
_entity_poly.pdbx_strand_id
1 'polypeptide(L)'
;MDFVCHMWAAGEQGIEHAQKAMRLNPYHYEWYTSQLGQIYFDTRHYDKAIATFASLRSLDSAIMRVYQAASFAAAGYHQQARKSVKRVLELDAGATVEKWTGPKLAPYGDAAYLEHFRSNLHKAGLPERPAADL
;
A
#
# COMPACT_ATOMS: atom_id res chain seq x y z
N MET A 1 -13.45 1.18 18.47
CA MET A 1 -13.34 0.76 17.06
C MET A 1 -11.88 0.94 16.69
N ASP A 2 -11.00 0.20 17.38
CA ASP A 2 -9.55 0.42 17.33
C ASP A 2 -8.89 -0.91 17.04
N PHE A 3 -9.27 -1.51 15.92
CA PHE A 3 -8.48 -2.57 15.29
C PHE A 3 -7.39 -1.94 14.41
N VAL A 4 -6.78 -0.86 14.91
CA VAL A 4 -5.43 -0.46 14.51
C VAL A 4 -4.54 -1.53 15.14
N CYS A 5 -4.42 -2.65 14.45
CA CYS A 5 -3.35 -3.60 14.67
C CYS A 5 -2.07 -2.80 14.43
N HIS A 6 -1.55 -2.24 15.53
CA HIS A 6 -0.28 -1.56 15.60
C HIS A 6 0.71 -2.36 14.79
N MET A 7 1.15 -1.82 13.66
CA MET A 7 2.49 -1.91 13.07
C MET A 7 3.43 -3.00 13.61
N TRP A 8 2.97 -4.24 13.74
CA TRP A 8 3.67 -5.36 14.33
C TRP A 8 3.68 -6.45 13.30
N ALA A 9 4.51 -6.20 12.31
CA ALA A 9 5.73 -6.95 12.08
C ALA A 9 6.10 -6.57 10.65
N ALA A 10 6.83 -5.47 10.52
CA ALA A 10 7.45 -5.09 9.26
C ALA A 10 8.59 -6.09 9.00
N GLY A 11 8.21 -7.33 8.64
CA GLY A 11 9.08 -8.50 8.59
C GLY A 11 8.28 -9.77 8.27
N GLU A 12 9.00 -10.85 7.94
CA GLU A 12 8.41 -12.12 7.47
C GLU A 12 7.38 -12.73 8.45
N GLN A 13 7.53 -12.51 9.76
CA GLN A 13 6.58 -13.00 10.77
C GLN A 13 5.17 -12.41 10.61
N GLY A 14 5.06 -11.18 10.11
CA GLY A 14 3.76 -10.54 9.84
C GLY A 14 2.95 -11.27 8.77
N ILE A 15 3.65 -11.84 7.77
CA ILE A 15 3.04 -12.64 6.70
C ILE A 15 2.43 -13.91 7.29
N GLU A 16 3.17 -14.63 8.13
CA GLU A 16 2.69 -15.88 8.73
C GLU A 16 1.44 -15.65 9.59
N HIS A 17 1.46 -14.61 10.43
CA HIS A 17 0.33 -14.24 11.26
C HIS A 17 -0.90 -13.84 10.44
N ALA A 18 -0.73 -12.98 9.42
CA ALA A 18 -1.81 -12.56 8.54
C ALA A 18 -2.43 -13.75 7.80
N GLN A 19 -1.61 -14.63 7.22
CA GLN A 19 -2.09 -15.83 6.54
C GLN A 19 -2.80 -16.80 7.50
N LYS A 20 -2.30 -16.98 8.72
CA LYS A 20 -2.95 -17.82 9.73
C LYS A 20 -4.32 -17.26 10.09
N ALA A 21 -4.44 -15.94 10.31
CA ALA A 21 -5.72 -15.29 10.60
C ALA A 21 -6.73 -15.49 9.45
N MET A 22 -6.30 -15.34 8.20
CA MET A 22 -7.15 -15.55 7.03
C MET A 22 -7.60 -17.01 6.86
N ARG A 23 -6.73 -17.99 7.18
CA ARG A 23 -7.12 -19.42 7.18
C ARG A 23 -8.17 -19.75 8.23
N LEU A 24 -8.09 -19.09 9.40
CA LEU A 24 -9.06 -19.29 10.49
C LEU A 24 -10.43 -18.65 10.19
N ASN A 25 -10.47 -17.62 9.35
CA ASN A 25 -11.72 -17.02 8.88
C ASN A 25 -11.74 -16.89 7.34
N PRO A 26 -12.24 -17.91 6.61
CA PRO A 26 -12.33 -17.88 5.15
C PRO A 26 -13.24 -16.78 4.58
N TYR A 27 -14.12 -16.21 5.40
CA TYR A 27 -15.04 -15.11 5.04
C TYR A 27 -14.59 -13.77 5.63
N HIS A 28 -13.29 -13.58 5.84
CA HIS A 28 -12.76 -12.31 6.29
C HIS A 28 -13.05 -11.21 5.28
N TYR A 29 -13.24 -9.99 5.80
CA TYR A 29 -13.41 -8.81 4.95
C TYR A 29 -12.14 -8.56 4.12
N GLU A 30 -12.32 -8.08 2.89
CA GLU A 30 -11.21 -7.85 1.94
C GLU A 30 -10.12 -6.89 2.46
N TRP A 31 -10.42 -6.08 3.48
CA TRP A 31 -9.42 -5.23 4.12
C TRP A 31 -8.28 -6.05 4.75
N TYR A 32 -8.54 -7.26 5.28
CA TYR A 32 -7.47 -8.13 5.78
C TYR A 32 -6.53 -8.55 4.66
N THR A 33 -7.08 -8.85 3.48
CA THR A 33 -6.33 -9.18 2.27
C THR A 33 -5.51 -7.98 1.78
N SER A 34 -6.06 -6.76 1.81
CA SER A 34 -5.29 -5.57 1.44
C SER A 34 -4.13 -5.30 2.42
N GLN A 35 -4.33 -5.53 3.72
CA GLN A 35 -3.25 -5.44 4.71
C GLN A 35 -2.14 -6.46 4.43
N LEU A 36 -2.48 -7.70 4.02
CA LEU A 36 -1.48 -8.68 3.60
C LEU A 36 -0.69 -8.19 2.37
N GLY A 37 -1.36 -7.55 1.40
CA GLY A 37 -0.70 -6.94 0.25
C GLY A 37 0.29 -5.85 0.66
N GLN A 38 -0.07 -5.02 1.63
CA GLN A 38 0.83 -4.01 2.21
C GLN A 38 2.05 -4.68 2.88
N ILE A 39 1.85 -5.71 3.70
CA ILE A 39 2.95 -6.43 4.36
C ILE A 39 3.90 -7.03 3.31
N TYR A 40 3.38 -7.62 2.23
CA TYR A 40 4.22 -8.11 1.13
C TYR A 40 5.01 -6.99 0.45
N PHE A 41 4.43 -5.81 0.27
CA PHE A 41 5.16 -4.66 -0.25
C PHE A 41 6.29 -4.24 0.69
N ASP A 42 5.99 -4.07 1.98
CA ASP A 42 6.96 -3.64 2.98
C ASP A 42 8.13 -4.63 3.07
N THR A 43 7.84 -5.94 3.02
CA THR A 43 8.82 -7.04 3.01
C THR A 43 9.41 -7.34 1.63
N ARG A 44 9.17 -6.49 0.63
CA ARG A 44 9.75 -6.55 -0.73
C ARG A 44 9.36 -7.77 -1.58
N HIS A 45 8.28 -8.45 -1.23
CA HIS A 45 7.64 -9.50 -2.06
C HIS A 45 6.67 -8.86 -3.07
N TYR A 46 7.18 -8.06 -3.99
CA TYR A 46 6.36 -7.21 -4.87
C TYR A 46 5.37 -8.00 -5.73
N ASP A 47 5.77 -9.14 -6.28
CA ASP A 47 4.87 -9.98 -7.08
C ASP A 47 3.69 -10.50 -6.26
N LYS A 48 3.92 -10.87 -5.00
CA LYS A 48 2.86 -11.30 -4.07
C LYS A 48 1.96 -10.14 -3.69
N ALA A 49 2.52 -8.96 -3.45
CA ALA A 49 1.75 -7.75 -3.18
C ALA A 49 0.80 -7.43 -4.36
N ILE A 50 1.33 -7.40 -5.58
CA ILE A 50 0.57 -7.17 -6.81
C ILE A 50 -0.55 -8.19 -6.98
N ALA A 51 -0.23 -9.49 -6.85
CA ALA A 51 -1.21 -10.57 -6.97
C ALA A 51 -2.31 -10.46 -5.90
N THR A 52 -1.93 -10.09 -4.67
CA THR A 52 -2.86 -9.91 -3.55
C THR A 52 -3.82 -8.76 -3.83
N PHE A 53 -3.33 -7.59 -4.26
CA PHE A 53 -4.20 -6.47 -4.64
C PHE A 53 -5.10 -6.79 -5.84
N ALA A 54 -4.61 -7.59 -6.81
CA ALA A 54 -5.41 -8.04 -7.95
C ALA A 54 -6.50 -9.06 -7.57
N SER A 55 -6.38 -9.73 -6.42
CA SER A 55 -7.36 -10.70 -5.95
C SER A 55 -8.61 -10.07 -5.33
N LEU A 56 -8.49 -8.81 -4.88
CA LEU A 56 -9.59 -8.04 -4.29
C LEU A 56 -10.71 -7.84 -5.32
N ARG A 57 -11.96 -8.07 -4.93
CA ARG A 57 -13.15 -8.03 -5.79
C ARG A 57 -13.94 -6.75 -5.62
N SER A 58 -14.11 -6.29 -4.39
CA SER A 58 -15.00 -5.18 -4.03
C SER A 58 -14.27 -3.98 -3.46
N LEU A 59 -13.10 -4.19 -2.86
CA LEU A 59 -12.31 -3.15 -2.23
C LEU A 59 -11.55 -2.36 -3.28
N ASP A 60 -11.97 -1.11 -3.48
CA ASP A 60 -11.28 -0.13 -4.32
C ASP A 60 -11.11 1.19 -3.54
N SER A 61 -10.05 1.28 -2.74
CA SER A 61 -9.76 2.43 -1.87
C SER A 61 -8.44 3.11 -2.26
N ALA A 62 -8.32 4.40 -1.95
CA ALA A 62 -7.10 5.16 -2.24
C ALA A 62 -5.87 4.52 -1.58
N ILE A 63 -5.97 4.12 -0.30
CA ILE A 63 -4.86 3.46 0.42
C ILE A 63 -4.40 2.18 -0.29
N MET A 64 -5.33 1.31 -0.70
CA MET A 64 -5.01 0.09 -1.44
C MET A 64 -4.31 0.43 -2.76
N ARG A 65 -4.84 1.40 -3.51
CA ARG A 65 -4.28 1.81 -4.81
C ARG A 65 -2.91 2.47 -4.69
N VAL A 66 -2.64 3.19 -3.61
CA VAL A 66 -1.32 3.76 -3.32
C VAL A 66 -0.28 2.65 -3.10
N TYR A 67 -0.58 1.63 -2.31
CA TYR A 67 0.32 0.48 -2.15
C TYR A 67 0.46 -0.36 -3.42
N GLN A 68 -0.62 -0.50 -4.21
CA GLN A 68 -0.55 -1.15 -5.52
C GLN A 68 0.37 -0.38 -6.48
N ALA A 69 0.26 0.95 -6.52
CA ALA A 69 1.13 1.81 -7.32
C ALA A 69 2.61 1.66 -6.92
N ALA A 70 2.89 1.72 -5.61
CA ALA A 70 4.24 1.53 -5.08
C ALA A 70 4.79 0.14 -5.42
N SER A 71 3.97 -0.91 -5.31
CA SER A 71 4.36 -2.29 -5.64
C SER A 71 4.70 -2.47 -7.12
N PHE A 72 3.88 -1.92 -8.02
CA PHE A 72 4.19 -1.93 -9.45
C PHE A 72 5.46 -1.16 -9.77
N ALA A 73 5.67 0.01 -9.14
CA ALA A 73 6.88 0.80 -9.36
C ALA A 73 8.14 0.08 -8.86
N ALA A 74 8.07 -0.57 -7.70
CA ALA A 74 9.19 -1.35 -7.14
C ALA A 74 9.56 -2.55 -8.03
N ALA A 75 8.58 -3.18 -8.67
CA ALA A 75 8.78 -4.27 -9.62
C ALA A 75 9.14 -3.81 -11.05
N GLY A 76 9.28 -2.50 -11.31
CA GLY A 76 9.62 -1.96 -12.63
C GLY A 76 8.46 -1.84 -13.63
N TYR A 77 7.22 -2.12 -13.20
CA TYR A 77 6.01 -2.03 -14.02
C TYR A 77 5.46 -0.59 -14.06
N HIS A 78 6.24 0.34 -14.60
CA HIS A 78 5.95 1.79 -14.54
C HIS A 78 4.62 2.22 -15.16
N GLN A 79 4.15 1.54 -16.22
CA GLN A 79 2.85 1.88 -16.84
C GLN A 79 1.68 1.52 -15.91
N GLN A 80 1.75 0.36 -15.27
CA GLN A 80 0.76 -0.12 -14.31
C GLN A 80 0.78 0.74 -13.06
N ALA A 81 1.97 1.12 -12.57
CA ALA A 81 2.12 2.06 -11.46
C ALA A 81 1.41 3.39 -11.76
N ARG A 82 1.61 3.97 -12.94
CA ARG A 82 0.91 5.20 -13.37
C ARG A 82 -0.60 5.03 -13.47
N LYS A 83 -1.10 3.88 -13.94
CA LYS A 83 -2.54 3.58 -13.94
C LYS A 83 -3.10 3.53 -12.52
N SER A 84 -2.39 2.91 -11.58
CA SER A 84 -2.78 2.90 -10.17
C SER A 84 -2.73 4.31 -9.58
N VAL A 85 -1.71 5.14 -9.86
CA VAL A 85 -1.66 6.55 -9.43
C VAL A 85 -2.85 7.35 -9.97
N LYS A 86 -3.22 7.17 -11.25
CA LYS A 86 -4.41 7.81 -11.79
C LYS A 86 -5.66 7.44 -10.97
N ARG A 87 -5.82 6.16 -10.63
CA ARG A 87 -6.93 5.70 -9.79
C ARG A 87 -6.88 6.26 -8.37
N VAL A 88 -5.68 6.41 -7.79
CA VAL A 88 -5.50 7.11 -6.50
C VAL A 88 -6.07 8.53 -6.59
N LEU A 89 -5.71 9.29 -7.62
CA LEU A 89 -6.15 10.68 -7.80
C LEU A 89 -7.66 10.80 -8.09
N GLU A 90 -8.27 9.79 -8.73
CA GLU A 90 -9.73 9.72 -8.89
C GLU A 90 -10.46 9.50 -7.56
N LEU A 91 -9.87 8.74 -6.64
CA LEU A 91 -10.44 8.43 -5.31
C LEU A 91 -10.11 9.50 -4.26
N ASP A 92 -8.97 10.16 -4.41
CA ASP A 92 -8.44 11.20 -3.54
C ASP A 92 -7.70 12.25 -4.38
N ALA A 93 -8.43 13.28 -4.81
CA ALA A 93 -7.87 14.34 -5.66
C ALA A 93 -6.73 15.14 -5.01
N GLY A 94 -6.62 15.09 -3.67
CA GLY A 94 -5.52 15.70 -2.92
C GLY A 94 -4.39 14.73 -2.57
N ALA A 95 -4.33 13.57 -3.22
CA ALA A 95 -3.28 12.60 -2.97
C ALA A 95 -1.91 13.12 -3.42
N THR A 96 -0.97 13.17 -2.48
CA THR A 96 0.43 13.51 -2.73
C THR A 96 1.33 12.53 -2.00
N VAL A 97 2.59 12.45 -2.40
CA VAL A 97 3.61 11.67 -1.67
C VAL A 97 3.69 12.17 -0.23
N GLU A 98 3.75 13.48 0.01
CA GLU A 98 3.80 14.07 1.35
C GLU A 98 2.61 13.62 2.23
N LYS A 99 1.39 13.70 1.70
CA LYS A 99 0.18 13.29 2.41
C LYS A 99 0.25 11.81 2.78
N TRP A 100 0.52 10.94 1.81
CA TRP A 100 0.46 9.49 1.98
C TRP A 100 1.65 8.91 2.76
N THR A 101 2.75 9.65 2.87
CA THR A 101 3.93 9.29 3.67
C THR A 101 4.00 10.06 5.00
N GLY A 102 2.98 10.85 5.32
CA GLY A 102 2.89 11.58 6.58
C GLY A 102 2.58 10.64 7.76
N PRO A 103 2.92 11.05 9.00
CA PRO A 103 2.81 10.20 10.20
C PRO A 103 1.38 9.74 10.50
N LYS A 104 0.36 10.42 9.97
CA LYS A 104 -1.04 10.03 10.14
C LYS A 104 -1.45 8.82 9.29
N LEU A 105 -0.95 8.74 8.05
CA LEU A 105 -1.38 7.74 7.08
C LEU A 105 -0.37 6.60 6.93
N ALA A 106 0.91 6.88 7.20
CA ALA A 106 1.99 5.92 7.16
C ALA A 106 2.83 6.02 8.46
N PRO A 107 2.28 5.62 9.62
CA PRO A 107 2.94 5.76 10.92
C PRO A 107 4.17 4.87 11.14
N TYR A 108 4.85 4.40 10.08
CA TYR A 108 5.96 3.45 10.12
C TYR A 108 6.95 3.71 11.27
N GLY A 109 7.16 2.68 12.11
CA GLY A 109 8.12 2.75 13.22
C GLY A 109 9.58 2.70 12.78
N ASP A 110 9.85 2.22 11.56
CA ASP A 110 11.20 2.13 10.98
C ASP A 110 11.27 2.99 9.70
N ALA A 111 12.23 3.92 9.68
CA ALA A 111 12.46 4.87 8.62
C ALA A 111 12.79 4.21 7.28
N ALA A 112 13.38 3.01 7.28
CA ALA A 112 13.70 2.29 6.05
C ALA A 112 12.43 1.87 5.28
N TYR A 113 11.36 1.46 5.97
CA TYR A 113 10.08 1.16 5.33
C TYR A 113 9.39 2.41 4.81
N LEU A 114 9.42 3.50 5.59
CA LEU A 114 8.87 4.78 5.15
C LEU A 114 9.56 5.30 3.88
N GLU A 115 10.89 5.28 3.86
CA GLU A 115 11.67 5.73 2.70
C GLU A 115 11.47 4.82 1.49
N HIS A 116 11.41 3.51 1.70
CA HIS A 116 11.07 2.56 0.64
C HIS A 116 9.69 2.85 0.04
N PHE A 117 8.69 3.14 0.87
CA PHE A 117 7.35 3.50 0.40
C PHE A 117 7.37 4.82 -0.38
N ARG A 118 7.93 5.88 0.23
CA ARG A 118 8.08 7.21 -0.37
C ARG A 118 8.76 7.15 -1.73
N SER A 119 9.92 6.51 -1.81
CA SER A 119 10.71 6.37 -3.05
C SER A 119 9.90 5.69 -4.16
N ASN A 120 9.14 4.65 -3.85
CA ASN A 120 8.34 3.96 -4.85
C ASN A 120 7.09 4.74 -5.28
N LEU A 121 6.52 5.59 -4.42
CA LEU A 121 5.45 6.52 -4.84
C LEU A 121 5.98 7.59 -5.80
N HIS A 122 7.17 8.12 -5.56
CA HIS A 122 7.84 8.99 -6.53
C HIS A 122 8.07 8.28 -7.87
N LYS A 123 8.61 7.05 -7.85
CA LYS A 123 8.81 6.25 -9.08
C LYS A 123 7.50 5.91 -9.79
N ALA A 124 6.40 5.78 -9.05
CA ALA A 124 5.07 5.58 -9.62
C ALA A 124 4.50 6.85 -10.30
N GLY A 125 5.08 8.01 -9.99
CA GLY A 125 4.66 9.32 -10.52
C GLY A 125 3.55 9.98 -9.72
N LEU A 126 3.40 9.65 -8.43
CA LEU A 126 2.51 10.41 -7.55
C LEU A 126 3.10 11.82 -7.33
N PRO A 127 2.30 12.91 -7.41
CA PRO A 127 2.79 14.28 -7.21
C PRO A 127 3.33 14.49 -5.79
N GLU A 128 4.38 15.32 -5.66
CA GLU A 128 4.96 15.64 -4.35
C GLU A 128 4.06 16.54 -3.52
N ARG A 129 3.44 17.52 -4.17
CA ARG A 129 2.53 18.51 -3.59
C ARG A 129 1.30 18.69 -4.48
N PRO A 130 0.22 19.27 -3.96
CA PRO A 130 -0.94 19.62 -4.79
C PRO A 130 -0.50 20.54 -5.93
N ALA A 131 -1.15 20.44 -7.09
CA ALA A 131 -0.80 21.23 -8.26
C ALA A 131 -1.04 22.76 -8.12
N ALA A 132 -1.49 23.23 -6.94
CA ALA A 132 -1.88 24.62 -6.69
C ALA A 132 -0.72 25.52 -6.21
N ASP A 133 0.52 25.02 -6.15
CA ASP A 133 1.68 25.76 -5.61
C ASP A 133 2.67 26.23 -6.70
N LEU A 134 2.22 26.52 -7.93
CA LEU A 134 3.00 27.16 -9.01
C LEU A 134 2.35 28.43 -9.53
#